data_AF-A0A4S8QET7-F1
#
_entry.id   AF-A0A4S8QET7-F1
#
_cell.length_a   1.000
_cell.length_b   1.000
_cell.length_c   1.000
_cell.angle_alpha   90.00
_cell.angle_beta   90.00
_cell.angle_gamma   90.00
#
_symmetry.space_group_name_H-M   'P 1'
#
loop_
_entity.id
_entity.type
_entity.pdbx_description
1 polymer ?
#
loop_
_entity_poly.entity_id
_entity_poly.type
_entity_poly.pdbx_seq_one_letter_code
_entity_poly.pdbx_strand_id
1 'polypeptide(L)'
;MQSVPSNQRRRTAVAVVLLACATIFIAVAVSQWLFGFGLDPRDDSIRRAAGLGFTDTARQTLFSVIPLAAPALAVWLQPGRVIGRWAQVLYVAYLVIGLLLALSAARYGFDETRQLAEEGQVFIDARAAVERLLLDTVWLALAGMGLLFARRAGSRQRSSTADPADSGSPKE
;
A
#
# COMPACT_ATOMS: atom_id res chain seq x y z
N MET A 1 -10.79 -5.35 39.42
CA MET A 1 -10.51 -4.62 38.16
C MET A 1 -9.07 -4.87 37.76
N GLN A 2 -8.82 -5.81 36.83
CA GLN A 2 -7.48 -6.08 36.34
C GLN A 2 -7.01 -4.89 35.48
N SER A 3 -5.96 -4.21 35.93
CA SER A 3 -5.29 -3.16 35.17
C SER A 3 -4.68 -3.78 33.92
N VAL A 4 -5.31 -3.56 32.76
CA VAL A 4 -4.69 -3.87 31.47
C VAL A 4 -3.32 -3.19 31.44
N PRO A 5 -2.20 -3.92 31.28
CA PRO A 5 -0.86 -3.38 31.47
C PRO A 5 -0.64 -2.25 30.45
N SER A 6 -0.21 -1.08 30.93
CA SER A 6 -0.01 0.17 30.16
C SER A 6 0.76 -0.03 28.85
N ASN A 7 1.69 -0.99 28.82
CA ASN A 7 2.45 -1.38 27.64
C ASN A 7 1.59 -1.92 26.48
N GLN A 8 0.52 -2.67 26.76
CA GLN A 8 -0.35 -3.21 25.72
C GLN A 8 -1.22 -2.13 25.07
N ARG A 9 -1.68 -1.15 25.87
CA ARG A 9 -2.38 0.03 25.35
C ARG A 9 -1.46 0.87 24.47
N ARG A 10 -0.22 1.09 24.90
CA ARG A 10 0.79 1.83 24.12
C ARG A 10 1.12 1.15 22.80
N ARG A 11 1.36 -0.17 22.78
CA ARG A 11 1.60 -0.94 21.55
C ARG A 11 0.43 -0.86 20.57
N THR A 12 -0.80 -0.94 21.09
CA THR A 12 -2.01 -0.80 20.28
C THR A 12 -2.12 0.61 19.68
N ALA A 13 -1.90 1.66 20.48
CA ALA A 13 -1.94 3.04 19.99
C ALA A 13 -0.89 3.28 18.89
N VAL A 14 0.35 2.80 19.06
CA VAL A 14 1.39 2.92 18.04
C VAL A 14 1.02 2.16 16.77
N ALA A 15 0.48 0.94 16.89
CA ALA A 15 0.02 0.17 15.73
C ALA A 15 -1.10 0.89 14.97
N VAL A 16 -2.04 1.53 15.67
CA VAL A 16 -3.10 2.33 15.04
C VAL A 16 -2.53 3.54 14.32
N VAL A 17 -1.59 4.26 14.93
CA VAL A 17 -0.93 5.41 14.28
C VAL A 17 -0.19 4.98 13.02
N LEU A 18 0.53 3.85 13.04
CA LEU A 18 1.21 3.32 11.87
C LEU A 18 0.23 2.99 10.73
N LEU A 19 -0.90 2.35 11.03
CA LEU A 19 -1.93 2.06 10.03
C LEU A 19 -2.57 3.35 9.50
N ALA A 20 -2.82 4.34 10.35
CA ALA A 20 -3.36 5.63 9.95
C ALA A 20 -2.38 6.37 9.00
N CYS A 21 -1.09 6.39 9.32
CA CYS A 21 -0.07 6.98 8.46
C CYS A 21 -0.03 6.28 7.08
N ALA A 22 -0.01 4.95 7.04
CA ALA A 22 -0.05 4.22 5.77
C ALA A 22 -1.31 4.54 4.96
N THR A 23 -2.47 4.64 5.63
CA THR A 23 -3.74 5.00 5.00
C THR A 23 -3.68 6.38 4.36
N ILE A 24 -3.12 7.36 5.07
CA ILE A 24 -2.96 8.74 4.56
C ILE A 24 -2.07 8.74 3.30
N PHE A 25 -0.93 8.04 3.33
CA PHE A 25 -0.05 7.96 2.16
C PHE A 25 -0.74 7.35 0.94
N ILE A 26 -1.49 6.26 1.13
CA ILE A 26 -2.24 5.63 0.05
C ILE A 26 -3.33 6.59 -0.47
N ALA A 27 -4.07 7.26 0.43
CA ALA A 27 -5.10 8.21 0.04
C ALA A 27 -4.53 9.43 -0.73
N VAL A 28 -3.38 9.95 -0.30
CA VAL A 28 -2.67 11.03 -1.00
C VAL A 28 -2.21 10.58 -2.38
N ALA A 29 -1.62 9.39 -2.49
CA ALA A 29 -1.22 8.84 -3.78
C ALA A 29 -2.41 8.63 -4.73
N VAL A 30 -3.54 8.12 -4.22
CA VAL A 30 -4.78 7.99 -5.00
C VAL A 30 -5.28 9.36 -5.45
N SER A 31 -5.33 10.35 -4.56
CA SER A 31 -5.73 11.72 -4.90
C SER A 31 -4.85 12.29 -6.02
N GLN A 32 -3.53 12.23 -5.85
CA GLN A 32 -2.55 12.69 -6.85
C GLN A 32 -2.73 11.97 -8.19
N TRP A 33 -2.99 10.67 -8.17
CA TRP A 33 -3.25 9.89 -9.38
C TRP A 33 -4.55 10.30 -10.07
N LEU A 34 -5.65 10.48 -9.33
CA LEU A 34 -6.95 10.89 -9.88
C LEU A 34 -6.89 12.30 -10.48
N PHE A 35 -6.19 13.24 -9.83
CA PHE A 35 -5.90 14.56 -10.40
C PHE A 35 -5.05 14.43 -11.68
N GLY A 36 -4.03 13.56 -11.67
CA GLY A 36 -3.22 13.30 -12.86
C GLY A 36 -3.99 12.67 -14.03
N PHE A 37 -5.07 11.93 -13.74
CA PHE A 37 -5.94 11.31 -14.73
C PHE A 37 -6.97 12.26 -15.35
N GLY A 38 -7.08 13.51 -14.88
CA GLY A 38 -8.00 14.51 -15.43
C GLY A 38 -9.43 14.41 -14.92
N LEU A 39 -9.64 13.88 -13.71
CA LEU A 39 -10.97 13.85 -13.06
C LEU A 39 -11.33 15.17 -12.34
N ASP A 40 -10.51 16.22 -12.49
CA ASP A 40 -10.87 17.56 -12.02
C ASP A 40 -11.81 18.24 -13.03
N PRO A 41 -13.05 18.60 -12.65
CA PRO A 41 -14.02 19.24 -13.53
C PRO A 41 -13.63 20.67 -13.99
N ARG A 42 -12.43 21.17 -13.64
CA ARG A 42 -11.95 22.52 -13.94
C ARG A 42 -10.87 22.61 -15.03
N ASP A 43 -10.48 21.53 -15.69
CA ASP A 43 -9.23 21.51 -16.48
C ASP A 43 -9.37 21.67 -18.02
N ASP A 44 -8.63 22.64 -18.56
CA ASP A 44 -8.38 22.90 -19.99
C ASP A 44 -7.14 22.12 -20.51
N SER A 45 -7.09 21.91 -21.83
CA SER A 45 -6.15 21.02 -22.55
C SER A 45 -4.64 21.25 -22.31
N ILE A 46 -4.21 22.43 -21.87
CA ILE A 46 -2.80 22.79 -21.62
C ILE A 46 -2.26 22.15 -20.32
N ARG A 47 -3.12 21.65 -19.42
CA ARG A 47 -2.71 21.01 -18.16
C ARG A 47 -2.50 19.49 -18.22
N ARG A 48 -2.69 18.86 -19.38
CA ARG A 48 -2.52 17.40 -19.52
C ARG A 48 -1.06 16.95 -19.32
N ALA A 49 -0.08 17.80 -19.66
CA ALA A 49 1.33 17.60 -19.33
C ALA A 49 1.64 17.65 -17.82
N ALA A 50 0.83 18.35 -17.01
CA ALA A 50 0.92 18.29 -15.55
C ALA A 50 0.45 16.94 -15.00
N GLY A 51 -0.42 16.23 -15.74
CA GLY A 51 -0.90 14.90 -15.38
C GLY A 51 0.20 13.84 -15.25
N LEU A 52 1.29 14.00 -16.01
CA LEU A 52 2.49 13.17 -15.88
C LEU A 52 3.28 13.45 -14.61
N GLY A 53 3.44 14.73 -14.26
CA GLY A 53 4.07 15.14 -13.00
C GLY A 53 3.29 14.67 -11.77
N PHE A 54 1.96 14.72 -11.82
CA PHE A 54 1.10 14.21 -10.74
C PHE A 54 1.13 12.68 -10.63
N THR A 55 1.21 11.96 -11.75
CA THR A 55 1.34 10.49 -11.75
C THR A 55 2.72 10.04 -11.23
N ASP A 56 3.80 10.75 -11.56
CA ASP A 56 5.12 10.49 -10.99
C ASP A 56 5.19 10.83 -9.49
N THR A 57 4.49 11.89 -9.05
CA THR A 57 4.38 12.24 -7.62
C THR A 57 3.55 11.22 -6.84
N ALA A 58 2.43 10.74 -7.42
CA ALA A 58 1.62 9.66 -6.87
C ALA A 58 2.44 8.40 -6.67
N ARG A 59 3.28 8.08 -7.66
CA ARG A 59 4.18 6.95 -7.64
C ARG A 59 5.25 7.08 -6.54
N GLN A 60 5.91 8.23 -6.43
CA GLN A 60 6.89 8.49 -5.36
C GLN A 60 6.25 8.41 -3.97
N THR A 61 5.01 8.87 -3.82
CA THR A 61 4.27 8.79 -2.56
C THR A 61 3.94 7.36 -2.20
N LEU A 62 3.41 6.58 -3.16
CA LEU A 62 3.00 5.20 -2.92
C LEU A 62 4.20 4.25 -2.77
N PHE A 63 5.18 4.29 -3.67
CA PHE A 63 6.38 3.46 -3.61
C PHE A 63 7.44 4.04 -2.65
N SER A 64 6.98 4.46 -1.47
CA SER A 64 7.83 4.87 -0.37
C SER A 64 7.81 3.82 0.74
N VAL A 65 8.80 3.92 1.64
CA VAL A 65 8.98 2.96 2.74
C VAL A 65 7.80 2.95 3.70
N ILE A 66 7.13 4.10 3.91
CA ILE A 66 6.07 4.25 4.92
C ILE A 66 4.85 3.37 4.63
N PRO A 67 4.15 3.50 3.49
CA PRO A 67 2.98 2.68 3.18
C PRO A 67 3.31 1.18 3.07
N LEU A 68 4.57 0.83 2.78
CA LEU A 68 5.03 -0.57 2.76
C LEU A 68 5.31 -1.13 4.17
N ALA A 69 6.09 -0.42 4.98
CA ALA A 69 6.64 -0.94 6.24
C ALA A 69 5.69 -0.73 7.43
N ALA A 70 4.92 0.36 7.46
CA ALA A 70 4.07 0.69 8.60
C ALA A 70 3.00 -0.38 8.90
N PRO A 71 2.31 -0.99 7.91
CA PRO A 71 1.37 -2.09 8.19
C PRO A 71 2.06 -3.34 8.75
N ALA A 72 3.25 -3.71 8.25
CA ALA A 72 4.04 -4.83 8.78
C ALA A 72 4.48 -4.58 10.22
N LEU A 73 4.98 -3.37 10.52
CA LEU A 73 5.38 -2.98 11.87
C LEU A 73 4.17 -2.98 12.83
N ALA A 74 2.99 -2.53 12.37
CA ALA A 74 1.77 -2.57 13.16
C ALA A 74 1.38 -4.00 13.56
N VAL A 75 1.45 -4.94 12.61
CA VAL A 75 1.17 -6.38 12.86
C VAL A 75 2.21 -7.00 13.78
N TRP A 76 3.49 -6.63 13.61
CA TRP A 76 4.57 -7.12 14.46
C TRP A 76 4.45 -6.62 15.91
N LEU A 77 4.12 -5.34 16.10
CA LEU A 77 3.94 -4.73 17.42
C LEU A 77 2.74 -5.29 18.17
N GLN A 78 1.64 -5.52 17.46
CA GLN A 78 0.38 -5.97 18.04
C GLN A 78 -0.27 -6.99 17.10
N PRO A 79 0.07 -8.29 17.24
CA PRO A 79 -0.53 -9.37 16.47
C PRO A 79 -1.95 -9.58 16.98
N GLY A 80 -2.87 -8.72 16.54
CA GLY A 80 -4.28 -8.76 16.86
C GLY A 80 -5.09 -8.95 15.57
N ARG A 81 -6.23 -9.64 15.66
CA ARG A 81 -7.06 -9.97 14.50
C ARG A 81 -7.53 -8.73 13.72
N VAL A 82 -7.84 -7.65 14.43
CA VAL A 82 -8.31 -6.38 13.82
C VAL A 82 -7.16 -5.68 13.10
N ILE A 83 -6.01 -5.51 13.76
CA ILE A 83 -4.82 -4.86 13.19
C ILE A 83 -4.30 -5.67 11.99
N GLY A 84 -4.27 -7.00 12.09
CA GLY A 84 -3.90 -7.89 10.98
C GLY A 84 -4.83 -7.77 9.77
N ARG A 85 -6.15 -7.67 9.98
CA ARG A 85 -7.11 -7.44 8.88
C ARG A 85 -6.93 -6.09 8.23
N TRP A 86 -6.76 -5.02 9.02
CA TRP A 86 -6.52 -3.69 8.47
C TRP A 86 -5.21 -3.62 7.68
N ALA A 87 -4.13 -4.20 8.20
CA ALA A 87 -2.87 -4.29 7.47
C ALA A 87 -3.02 -5.06 6.15
N GLN A 88 -3.80 -6.15 6.12
CA GLN A 88 -4.10 -6.87 4.87
C GLN A 88 -4.86 -6.00 3.87
N VAL A 89 -5.89 -5.27 4.32
CA VAL A 89 -6.65 -4.35 3.46
C VAL A 89 -5.73 -3.28 2.88
N LEU A 90 -4.85 -2.69 3.71
CA LEU A 90 -3.90 -1.69 3.24
C LEU A 90 -2.89 -2.26 2.24
N TYR A 91 -2.38 -3.48 2.45
CA TYR A 91 -1.51 -4.14 1.47
C TYR A 91 -2.24 -4.47 0.16
N VAL A 92 -3.49 -4.90 0.22
CA VAL A 92 -4.30 -5.14 -0.99
C VAL A 92 -4.53 -3.81 -1.73
N ALA A 93 -4.91 -2.75 -1.02
CA ALA A 93 -5.09 -1.43 -1.61
C ALA A 93 -3.79 -0.93 -2.25
N TYR A 94 -2.66 -1.07 -1.55
CA TYR A 94 -1.34 -0.74 -2.07
C TYR A 94 -1.02 -1.46 -3.38
N LEU A 95 -1.24 -2.79 -3.42
CA LEU A 95 -0.97 -3.60 -4.61
C LEU A 95 -1.86 -3.19 -5.78
N VAL A 96 -3.15 -2.97 -5.54
CA VAL A 96 -4.11 -2.58 -6.59
C VAL A 96 -3.73 -1.20 -7.15
N ILE A 97 -3.56 -0.20 -6.29
CA ILE A 97 -3.21 1.17 -6.74
C ILE A 97 -1.82 1.20 -7.37
N GLY A 98 -0.85 0.49 -6.80
CA GLY A 98 0.50 0.41 -7.35
C GLY A 98 0.54 -0.27 -8.72
N LEU A 99 -0.24 -1.33 -8.92
CA LEU A 99 -0.37 -1.96 -10.23
C LEU A 99 -1.03 -1.02 -11.25
N LEU A 100 -2.08 -0.30 -10.86
CA LEU A 100 -2.73 0.68 -11.73
C LEU A 100 -1.77 1.81 -12.11
N LEU A 101 -0.98 2.31 -11.16
CA LEU A 101 0.06 3.31 -11.42
C LEU A 101 1.15 2.78 -12.38
N ALA A 102 1.68 1.58 -12.11
CA ALA A 102 2.70 0.96 -12.96
C ALA A 102 2.18 0.72 -14.39
N LEU A 103 0.94 0.24 -14.54
CA LEU A 103 0.30 0.04 -15.85
C LEU A 103 0.03 1.37 -16.57
N SER A 104 -0.41 2.40 -15.84
CA SER A 104 -0.62 3.73 -16.42
C SER A 104 0.69 4.33 -16.94
N ALA A 105 1.78 4.15 -16.20
CA ALA A 105 3.10 4.57 -16.59
C ALA A 105 3.65 3.76 -17.78
N ALA A 106 3.46 2.44 -17.79
CA ALA A 106 3.88 1.59 -18.89
C ALA A 106 3.14 2.00 -20.18
N ARG A 107 1.82 2.16 -20.10
CA ARG A 107 1.01 2.58 -21.24
C ARG A 107 1.48 3.92 -21.80
N TYR A 108 1.86 4.87 -20.96
CA TYR A 108 2.39 6.14 -21.42
C TYR A 108 3.82 6.01 -21.99
N GLY A 109 4.69 5.25 -21.33
CA GLY A 109 6.10 5.07 -21.73
C GLY A 109 6.28 4.36 -23.06
N PHE A 110 5.36 3.47 -23.45
CA PHE A 110 5.40 2.73 -24.71
C PHE A 110 4.51 3.30 -25.84
N ASP A 111 3.75 4.37 -25.58
CA ASP A 111 2.89 5.01 -26.59
C ASP A 111 3.61 6.21 -27.22
N GLU A 112 4.51 5.92 -28.16
CA GLU A 112 5.29 6.91 -28.90
C GLU A 112 4.40 7.91 -29.65
N THR A 113 3.23 7.47 -30.14
CA THR A 113 2.25 8.32 -30.82
C THR A 113 1.63 9.38 -29.91
N ARG A 114 1.34 9.05 -28.63
CA ARG A 114 0.89 10.05 -27.65
C ARG A 114 2.02 10.96 -27.19
N GLN A 115 3.24 10.44 -27.00
CA GLN A 115 4.40 11.24 -26.62
C GLN A 115 4.76 12.29 -27.69
N LEU A 116 4.63 11.93 -28.96
CA LEU A 116 4.85 12.85 -30.09
C LEU A 116 3.71 13.86 -30.25
N ALA A 117 2.47 13.49 -29.88
CA ALA A 117 1.30 14.37 -29.96
C ALA A 117 1.17 15.36 -28.79
N GLU A 118 1.77 15.09 -27.62
CA GLU A 118 1.72 15.93 -26.42
C GLU A 118 2.89 16.93 -26.30
N GLU A 119 3.42 17.41 -27.44
CA GLU A 119 4.41 18.51 -27.55
C GLU A 119 5.81 18.22 -26.96
N GLY A 120 6.72 17.72 -27.80
CA GLY A 120 8.08 18.25 -28.01
C GLY A 120 9.11 18.38 -26.87
N GLN A 121 8.80 18.08 -25.60
CA GLN A 121 9.73 18.35 -24.48
C GLN A 121 10.04 17.19 -23.53
N VAL A 122 9.34 16.04 -23.58
CA VAL A 122 9.62 14.91 -22.68
C VAL A 122 9.65 13.58 -23.44
N PHE A 123 10.79 13.27 -24.03
CA PHE A 123 11.09 11.91 -24.50
C PHE A 123 11.47 11.06 -23.28
N ILE A 124 10.66 10.05 -22.96
CA ILE A 124 11.07 9.04 -21.97
C ILE A 124 11.80 7.95 -22.74
N ASP A 125 13.11 7.86 -22.54
CA ASP A 125 13.91 6.78 -23.10
C ASP A 125 13.32 5.42 -22.64
N ALA A 126 13.09 4.50 -23.57
CA ALA A 126 12.47 3.20 -23.30
C ALA A 126 13.23 2.43 -22.19
N ARG A 127 14.55 2.63 -22.11
CA ARG A 127 15.38 2.09 -21.03
C ARG A 127 14.98 2.63 -19.66
N ALA A 128 14.77 3.94 -19.54
CA ALA A 128 14.35 4.57 -18.30
C ALA A 128 12.93 4.14 -17.89
N ALA A 129 12.03 3.92 -18.85
CA ALA A 129 10.72 3.36 -18.59
C ALA A 129 10.79 1.94 -18.02
N VAL A 130 11.66 1.09 -18.58
CA VAL A 130 11.89 -0.29 -18.08
C VAL A 130 12.53 -0.30 -16.69
N GLU A 131 13.55 0.53 -16.45
CA GLU A 131 14.20 0.64 -15.13
C GLU A 131 13.18 1.05 -14.04
N ARG A 132 12.31 2.02 -14.34
CA ARG A 132 11.21 2.42 -13.44
C ARG A 132 10.21 1.28 -13.21
N LEU A 133 9.83 0.56 -14.27
CA LEU A 133 8.90 -0.57 -14.16
C LEU A 133 9.46 -1.71 -13.29
N LEU A 134 10.77 -1.97 -13.39
CA LEU A 134 11.46 -2.94 -12.55
C LEU A 134 11.43 -2.52 -11.07
N LEU A 135 11.71 -1.25 -10.77
CA LEU A 135 11.62 -0.72 -9.42
C LEU A 135 10.20 -0.83 -8.85
N ASP A 136 9.19 -0.43 -9.63
CA ASP A 136 7.78 -0.56 -9.24
C ASP A 136 7.42 -2.03 -8.95
N THR A 137 7.92 -2.96 -9.77
CA THR A 137 7.73 -4.41 -9.58
C THR A 137 8.35 -4.91 -8.26
N VAL A 138 9.55 -4.42 -7.91
CA VAL A 138 10.20 -4.75 -6.62
C VAL A 138 9.35 -4.28 -5.45
N TRP A 139 8.81 -3.06 -5.49
CA TRP A 139 7.91 -2.56 -4.45
C TRP A 139 6.65 -3.39 -4.31
N LEU A 140 6.03 -3.77 -5.43
CA LEU A 140 4.86 -4.66 -5.44
C LEU A 140 5.18 -6.04 -4.88
N ALA A 141 6.35 -6.61 -5.21
CA ALA A 141 6.79 -7.89 -4.67
C ALA A 141 6.97 -7.82 -3.15
N LEU A 142 7.60 -6.75 -2.63
CA LEU A 142 7.75 -6.52 -1.19
C LEU A 142 6.39 -6.37 -0.50
N ALA A 143 5.44 -5.66 -1.10
CA ALA A 143 4.07 -5.54 -0.57
C ALA A 143 3.35 -6.89 -0.55
N GLY A 144 3.55 -7.72 -1.58
CA GLY A 144 3.08 -9.11 -1.61
C GLY A 144 3.64 -9.95 -0.45
N MET A 145 4.94 -9.83 -0.16
CA MET A 145 5.57 -10.49 0.99
C MET A 145 4.98 -9.99 2.32
N GLY A 146 4.78 -8.68 2.47
CA GLY A 146 4.12 -8.07 3.63
C GLY A 146 2.69 -8.61 3.85
N LEU A 147 1.92 -8.76 2.77
CA LEU A 147 0.59 -9.35 2.81
C LEU A 147 0.61 -10.81 3.29
N LEU A 148 1.54 -11.63 2.78
CA LEU A 148 1.71 -13.02 3.20
C LEU A 148 2.10 -13.11 4.68
N PHE A 149 2.97 -12.21 5.14
CA PHE A 149 3.35 -12.12 6.56
C PHE A 149 2.13 -11.81 7.44
N ALA A 150 1.33 -10.79 7.07
CA ALA A 150 0.12 -10.43 7.79
C ALA A 150 -0.93 -11.55 7.82
N ARG A 151 -1.03 -12.36 6.75
CA ARG A 151 -1.87 -13.56 6.70
C ARG A 151 -1.39 -14.65 7.65
N ARG A 152 -0.09 -14.95 7.67
CA ARG A 152 0.50 -15.96 8.55
C ARG A 152 0.35 -15.59 10.02
N ALA A 153 0.56 -14.31 10.38
CA ALA A 153 0.36 -13.83 11.75
C ALA A 153 -1.08 -14.06 12.23
N GLY A 154 -2.08 -13.78 11.38
CA GLY A 154 -3.49 -14.04 11.70
C GLY A 154 -3.84 -15.53 11.83
N SER A 155 -3.15 -16.41 11.10
CA SER A 155 -3.34 -17.87 11.20
C SER A 155 -2.81 -18.43 12.52
N ARG A 156 -1.63 -17.98 12.98
CA ARG A 156 -1.04 -18.42 14.26
C ARG A 156 -1.91 -18.08 15.46
N GLN A 157 -2.65 -16.97 15.38
CA GLN A 157 -3.57 -16.57 16.44
C GLN A 157 -4.82 -17.43 16.52
N ARG A 158 -5.27 -18.01 15.39
CA ARG A 158 -6.39 -18.98 15.38
C ARG A 158 -5.99 -20.30 16.03
N SER A 159 -4.77 -20.78 15.76
CA SER A 159 -4.28 -22.03 16.38
C SER A 159 -4.06 -21.89 17.88
N SER A 160 -3.64 -20.71 18.37
CA SER A 160 -3.41 -20.50 19.81
C SER A 160 -4.68 -20.22 20.63
N THR A 161 -5.81 -19.88 19.98
CA THR A 161 -7.12 -19.78 20.67
C THR A 161 -7.93 -21.06 20.60
N ALA A 162 -7.45 -22.06 19.85
CA ALA A 162 -8.05 -23.39 19.76
C ALA A 162 -7.35 -24.39 20.71
N ASP A 163 -6.98 -23.95 21.91
CA ASP A 163 -6.53 -24.85 22.99
C ASP A 163 -7.78 -25.31 23.76
N PRO A 164 -8.18 -26.59 23.66
CA PRO A 164 -9.39 -27.10 24.29
C PRO A 164 -9.05 -27.53 25.72
N ALA A 165 -9.01 -26.57 26.65
CA ALA A 165 -8.98 -26.88 28.08
C ALA A 165 -10.38 -27.21 28.63
N ASP A 166 -11.10 -28.07 27.92
CA ASP A 166 -12.36 -28.70 28.38
C ASP A 166 -12.41 -30.15 27.91
N SER A 167 -11.36 -30.92 28.23
CA SER A 167 -11.44 -32.37 28.29
C SER A 167 -11.69 -32.75 29.74
N GLY A 168 -12.96 -33.04 30.03
CA GLY A 168 -13.45 -33.36 31.36
C GLY A 168 -12.64 -34.45 32.06
N SER A 169 -12.42 -34.24 33.35
CA SER A 169 -12.01 -35.31 34.25
C SER A 169 -13.25 -36.16 34.60
N PRO A 170 -13.21 -37.49 34.45
CA PRO A 170 -14.23 -38.36 35.02
C PRO A 170 -14.07 -38.31 36.54
N LYS A 171 -15.17 -38.05 37.25
CA LYS A 171 -15.22 -38.25 38.71
C LYS A 171 -15.26 -39.75 38.95
N GLU A 172 -14.18 -40.29 39.50
CA GLU A 172 -14.21 -41.55 40.27
C GLU A 172 -14.93 -41.32 41.61
#